data_AF-A0A7X0JJK9-F1
#
_entry.id   AF-A0A7X0JJK9-F1
#
_cell.length_a   1.000
_cell.length_b   1.000
_cell.length_c   1.000
_cell.angle_alpha   90.00
_cell.angle_beta   90.00
_cell.angle_gamma   90.00
#
_symmetry.space_group_name_H-M   'P 1'
#
loop_
_entity.id
_entity.type
_entity.pdbx_description
1 polymer ?
#
loop_
_entity_poly.entity_id
_entity_poly.type
_entity_poly.pdbx_seq_one_letter_code
_entity_poly.pdbx_strand_id
1 'polypeptide(L)'
;MAARTVAIALALTLAGIGAGLGAGTGTASAQTPNRIQQFKAWGAYSYKQGAATVCYVLSVPTTKEPASVDHGDIFFIVSQRPGQNISYEPQAMMGYTMQTNSKVTVTIDNKNFTMFTKDKAAWVENAAEEPALVAAMRTGQKMSVSAVSGRGTKTSYAYSLQGISAALKQVESCK
;
A
#
# COMPACT_ATOMS: atom_id res chain seq x y z
N MET A 1 -15.91 23.60 14.68
CA MET A 1 -16.44 23.68 16.07
C MET A 1 -15.47 22.87 16.96
N ALA A 2 -14.77 23.58 17.85
CA ALA A 2 -13.93 23.15 18.99
C ALA A 2 -13.06 21.88 18.84
N ALA A 3 -11.75 21.97 18.56
CA ALA A 3 -10.67 22.37 19.47
C ALA A 3 -10.72 21.69 20.85
N ARG A 4 -9.82 20.73 21.08
CA ARG A 4 -9.32 20.39 22.42
C ARG A 4 -7.80 20.29 22.38
N THR A 5 -7.20 21.46 22.50
CA THR A 5 -5.81 21.69 22.91
C THR A 5 -5.62 21.08 24.30
N VAL A 6 -4.63 20.21 24.46
CA VAL A 6 -4.15 19.80 25.79
C VAL A 6 -2.79 20.45 25.98
N ALA A 7 -2.78 21.55 26.74
CA ALA A 7 -1.58 22.13 27.30
C ALA A 7 -1.14 21.24 28.48
N ILE A 8 0.11 20.77 28.47
CA ILE A 8 0.73 20.16 29.64
C ILE A 8 1.75 21.15 30.17
N ALA A 9 1.47 21.63 31.37
CA ALA A 9 2.29 22.56 32.12
C ALA A 9 3.57 21.88 32.64
N LEU A 10 4.61 22.71 32.69
CA LEU A 10 5.96 22.46 33.18
C LEU A 10 5.96 22.17 34.69
N ALA A 11 6.66 21.11 35.12
CA ALA A 11 7.09 20.96 36.52
C ALA A 11 8.58 20.61 36.54
N LEU A 12 9.42 21.56 36.94
CA LEU A 12 10.80 21.33 37.34
C LEU A 12 10.82 20.96 38.83
N THR A 13 11.30 19.77 39.15
CA THR A 13 11.82 19.43 40.48
C THR A 13 13.16 18.70 40.32
N LEU A 14 14.23 19.27 40.88
CA LEU A 14 15.52 18.60 41.06
C LEU A 14 15.54 17.92 42.45
N ALA A 15 15.79 16.61 42.50
CA ALA A 15 16.70 15.95 43.45
C ALA A 15 16.65 14.40 43.34
N GLY A 16 17.74 13.80 42.89
CA GLY A 16 18.43 12.69 43.59
C GLY A 16 17.84 11.27 43.59
N ILE A 17 18.57 10.37 42.91
CA ILE A 17 18.81 8.95 43.23
C ILE A 17 17.71 7.93 42.85
N GLY A 18 17.95 7.24 41.73
CA GLY A 18 17.92 5.78 41.71
C GLY A 18 16.59 5.08 41.42
N ALA A 19 16.16 5.09 40.15
CA ALA A 19 15.48 3.95 39.52
C ALA A 19 15.47 4.21 38.00
N GLY A 20 16.23 3.42 37.25
CA GLY A 20 16.32 3.57 35.80
C GLY A 20 14.95 3.41 35.16
N LEU A 21 14.40 4.50 34.60
CA LEU A 21 13.40 4.41 33.56
C LEU A 21 14.10 3.82 32.34
N GLY A 22 14.07 2.49 32.22
CA GLY A 22 14.35 1.83 30.96
C GLY A 22 13.38 2.36 29.93
N ALA A 23 13.85 3.27 29.08
CA ALA A 23 13.23 3.59 27.82
C ALA A 23 13.18 2.26 27.05
N GLY A 24 12.05 1.56 27.13
CA GLY A 24 11.78 0.41 26.30
C GLY A 24 11.80 0.89 24.87
N THR A 25 12.96 0.79 24.22
CA THR A 25 13.07 0.83 22.77
C THR A 25 12.34 -0.40 22.30
N GLY A 26 11.01 -0.27 22.13
CA GLY A 26 10.21 -1.27 21.45
C GLY A 26 10.81 -1.42 20.07
N THR A 27 11.60 -2.47 19.88
CA THR A 27 12.05 -2.87 18.56
C THR A 27 10.78 -3.18 17.79
N ALA A 28 10.37 -2.27 16.91
CA ALA A 28 9.35 -2.56 15.92
C ALA A 28 9.92 -3.64 15.01
N SER A 29 9.72 -4.91 15.37
CA SER A 29 10.11 -6.04 14.54
C SER A 29 9.29 -5.97 13.27
N ALA A 30 9.94 -5.65 12.16
CA ALA A 30 9.34 -5.71 10.83
C ALA A 30 8.79 -7.13 10.64
N GLN A 31 7.45 -7.24 10.57
CA GLN A 31 6.81 -8.53 10.40
C GLN A 31 7.05 -8.98 8.96
N THR A 32 7.83 -10.03 8.77
CA THR A 32 7.99 -10.67 7.46
C THR A 32 6.65 -11.27 7.05
N PRO A 33 6.07 -10.85 5.91
CA PRO A 33 4.80 -11.41 5.46
C PRO A 33 4.94 -12.90 5.12
N ASN A 34 3.99 -13.71 5.56
CA ASN A 34 3.87 -15.10 5.17
C ASN A 34 3.16 -15.21 3.81
N ARG A 35 3.80 -15.87 2.84
CA ARG A 35 3.16 -16.16 1.54
C ARG A 35 2.16 -17.29 1.71
N ILE A 36 0.89 -17.03 1.42
CA ILE A 36 -0.19 -18.02 1.44
C ILE A 36 -0.07 -18.90 0.18
N GLN A 37 -0.11 -18.29 -1.00
CA GLN A 37 -0.07 -18.99 -2.28
C GLN A 37 0.26 -18.04 -3.44
N GLN A 38 0.82 -18.58 -4.55
CA GLN A 38 1.05 -17.84 -5.79
C GLN A 38 0.01 -18.23 -6.86
N PHE A 39 -0.56 -17.24 -7.54
CA PHE A 39 -1.52 -17.37 -8.63
C PHE A 39 -1.03 -16.61 -9.86
N LYS A 40 -0.28 -17.28 -10.73
CA LYS A 40 0.31 -16.66 -11.93
C LYS A 40 1.11 -15.39 -11.56
N ALA A 41 0.64 -14.21 -11.92
CA ALA A 41 1.32 -12.94 -11.64
C ALA A 41 1.06 -12.37 -10.24
N TRP A 42 0.14 -12.96 -9.46
CA TRP A 42 -0.32 -12.43 -8.17
C TRP A 42 -0.02 -13.39 -7.02
N GLY A 43 0.67 -12.91 -6.00
CA GLY A 43 0.87 -13.65 -4.75
C GLY A 43 -0.12 -13.21 -3.69
N ALA A 44 -0.67 -14.16 -2.92
CA ALA A 44 -1.47 -13.91 -1.72
C ALA A 44 -0.58 -14.02 -0.47
N TYR A 45 -0.70 -13.07 0.44
CA TYR A 45 0.15 -12.93 1.62
C TYR A 45 -0.67 -12.60 2.86
N SER A 46 -0.08 -12.86 4.03
CA SER A 46 -0.62 -12.49 5.32
C SER A 46 0.47 -12.00 6.28
N TYR A 47 0.12 -11.15 7.22
CA TYR A 47 0.94 -10.88 8.40
C TYR A 47 0.06 -10.60 9.61
N LYS A 48 0.65 -10.70 10.82
CA LYS A 48 -0.04 -10.36 12.06
C LYS A 48 0.14 -8.88 12.38
N GLN A 49 -0.98 -8.21 12.65
CA GLN A 49 -1.01 -6.84 13.17
C GLN A 49 -1.73 -6.86 14.51
N GLY A 50 -0.96 -7.00 15.59
CA GLY A 50 -1.53 -7.27 16.92
C GLY A 50 -2.31 -8.58 16.91
N ALA A 51 -3.57 -8.54 17.32
CA ALA A 51 -4.47 -9.69 17.31
C ALA A 51 -5.13 -9.98 15.94
N ALA A 52 -5.04 -9.05 14.98
CA ALA A 52 -5.66 -9.19 13.67
C ALA A 52 -4.71 -9.84 12.66
N THR A 53 -5.27 -10.57 11.69
CA THR A 53 -4.55 -10.96 10.48
C THR A 53 -4.82 -9.96 9.38
N VAL A 54 -3.78 -9.41 8.77
CA VAL A 54 -3.91 -8.63 7.54
C VAL A 54 -3.59 -9.53 6.36
N CYS A 55 -4.47 -9.58 5.38
CA CYS A 55 -4.25 -10.28 4.13
C CYS A 55 -4.32 -9.34 2.94
N TYR A 56 -3.45 -9.61 1.98
CA TYR A 56 -3.35 -8.82 0.77
C TYR A 56 -2.85 -9.68 -0.39
N VAL A 57 -3.11 -9.20 -1.60
CA VAL A 57 -2.48 -9.73 -2.81
C VAL A 57 -1.52 -8.72 -3.38
N LEU A 58 -0.45 -9.19 -3.99
CA LEU A 58 0.62 -8.36 -4.53
C LEU A 58 1.04 -8.87 -5.90
N SER A 59 1.34 -7.94 -6.79
CA SER A 59 2.03 -8.20 -8.05
C SER A 59 3.19 -7.22 -8.26
N VAL A 60 4.14 -7.64 -9.07
CA VAL A 60 5.28 -6.85 -9.55
C VAL A 60 5.09 -6.56 -11.04
N PRO A 61 5.59 -5.43 -11.55
CA PRO A 61 5.39 -5.09 -12.95
C PRO A 61 6.20 -6.00 -13.87
N THR A 62 5.64 -6.30 -15.03
CA THR A 62 6.30 -7.01 -16.13
C THR A 62 7.26 -6.10 -16.90
N THR A 63 7.04 -4.78 -16.87
CA THR A 63 7.93 -3.77 -17.48
C THR A 63 8.04 -2.54 -16.59
N LYS A 64 9.21 -1.89 -16.61
CA LYS A 64 9.47 -0.63 -15.90
C LYS A 64 10.09 0.35 -16.88
N GLU A 65 9.47 1.50 -17.08
CA GLU A 65 9.93 2.52 -18.02
C GLU A 65 10.12 3.89 -17.34
N PRO A 66 11.15 4.67 -17.71
CA PRO A 66 12.17 4.35 -18.70
C PRO A 66 13.21 3.35 -18.16
N ALA A 67 13.65 2.38 -18.98
CA ALA A 67 14.63 1.37 -18.56
C ALA A 67 16.00 1.94 -18.08
N SER A 68 16.29 3.21 -18.36
CA SER A 68 17.56 3.88 -18.01
C SER A 68 17.65 4.37 -16.57
N VAL A 69 16.60 4.23 -15.75
CA VAL A 69 16.60 4.71 -14.36
C VAL A 69 16.46 3.57 -13.36
N ASP A 70 16.98 3.79 -12.16
CA ASP A 70 16.67 2.92 -11.03
C ASP A 70 15.25 3.22 -10.51
N HIS A 71 14.39 2.21 -10.62
CA HIS A 71 13.01 2.27 -10.14
C HIS A 71 12.87 1.80 -8.68
N GLY A 72 13.85 1.06 -8.15
CA GLY A 72 13.70 0.27 -6.93
C GLY A 72 12.60 -0.79 -7.04
N ASP A 73 12.07 -1.16 -5.88
CA ASP A 73 10.97 -2.11 -5.75
C ASP A 73 9.63 -1.45 -6.03
N ILE A 74 8.87 -2.05 -6.95
CA ILE A 74 7.60 -1.52 -7.44
C ILE A 74 6.54 -2.59 -7.27
N PHE A 75 5.47 -2.27 -6.55
CA PHE A 75 4.40 -3.20 -6.23
C PHE A 75 3.04 -2.58 -6.50
N PHE A 76 2.11 -3.42 -6.95
CA PHE A 76 0.69 -3.13 -6.84
C PHE A 76 0.09 -4.10 -5.83
N ILE A 77 -0.59 -3.56 -4.82
CA ILE A 77 -1.18 -4.30 -3.72
C ILE A 77 -2.68 -4.10 -3.72
N VAL A 78 -3.43 -5.16 -3.39
CA VAL A 78 -4.84 -5.04 -3.04
C VAL A 78 -5.02 -5.70 -1.67
N SER A 79 -5.27 -4.88 -0.67
CA SER A 79 -5.43 -5.31 0.72
C SER A 79 -6.90 -5.46 1.07
N GLN A 80 -7.25 -6.46 1.89
CA GLN A 80 -8.57 -6.53 2.49
C GLN A 80 -8.64 -5.61 3.71
N ARG A 81 -9.71 -4.82 3.84
CA ARG A 81 -9.92 -3.99 5.03
C ARG A 81 -10.33 -4.87 6.23
N PRO A 82 -9.59 -4.84 7.37
CA PRO A 82 -9.95 -5.62 8.54
C PRO A 82 -11.34 -5.27 9.07
N GLY A 83 -12.10 -6.29 9.47
CA GLY A 83 -13.43 -6.11 10.09
C GLY A 83 -14.52 -5.61 9.14
N GLN A 84 -14.23 -5.42 7.85
CA GLN A 84 -15.22 -5.08 6.83
C GLN A 84 -15.41 -6.27 5.89
N ASN A 85 -16.65 -6.75 5.76
CA ASN A 85 -16.95 -7.85 4.85
C ASN A 85 -16.72 -7.41 3.39
N ILE A 86 -15.70 -8.01 2.76
CA ILE A 86 -15.37 -7.92 1.33
C ILE A 86 -15.23 -6.46 0.84
N SER A 87 -14.37 -5.69 1.50
CA SER A 87 -13.87 -4.40 1.01
C SER A 87 -12.37 -4.49 0.74
N TYR A 88 -11.94 -3.95 -0.39
CA TYR A 88 -10.58 -3.99 -0.88
C TYR A 88 -10.04 -2.58 -1.09
N GLU A 89 -8.77 -2.39 -0.75
CA GLU A 89 -8.04 -1.15 -0.93
C GLU A 89 -6.86 -1.37 -1.88
N PRO A 90 -6.98 -0.95 -3.15
CA PRO A 90 -5.88 -0.95 -4.10
C PRO A 90 -4.84 0.13 -3.77
N GLN A 91 -3.57 -0.24 -3.81
CA GLN A 91 -2.44 0.61 -3.51
C GLN A 91 -1.30 0.38 -4.50
N ALA A 92 -0.71 1.47 -4.99
CA ALA A 92 0.54 1.41 -5.74
C ALA A 92 1.70 1.84 -4.81
N MET A 93 2.76 1.03 -4.75
CA MET A 93 3.97 1.34 -3.98
C MET A 93 5.16 1.46 -4.90
N MET A 94 5.82 2.61 -4.84
CA MET A 94 6.97 2.98 -5.64
C MET A 94 8.27 2.77 -4.85
N GLY A 95 9.38 2.52 -5.54
CA GLY A 95 10.70 2.41 -4.93
C GLY A 95 11.31 3.77 -4.58
N TYR A 96 10.70 4.85 -5.08
CA TYR A 96 11.15 6.23 -4.93
C TYR A 96 10.03 7.11 -4.35
N THR A 97 10.42 8.25 -3.78
CA THR A 97 9.47 9.30 -3.38
C THR A 97 8.90 9.98 -4.62
N MET A 98 7.57 10.07 -4.72
CA MET A 98 6.88 10.73 -5.82
C MET A 98 6.94 12.25 -5.71
N GLN A 99 6.75 12.94 -6.83
CA GLN A 99 6.70 14.39 -6.87
C GLN A 99 5.54 14.91 -6.01
N THR A 100 5.78 15.96 -5.22
CA THR A 100 4.75 16.63 -4.42
C THR A 100 3.59 17.07 -5.31
N ASN A 101 2.36 16.83 -4.83
CA ASN A 101 1.10 17.12 -5.53
C ASN A 101 0.90 16.37 -6.87
N SER A 102 1.79 15.42 -7.22
CA SER A 102 1.56 14.54 -8.36
C SER A 102 0.48 13.49 -8.06
N LYS A 103 -0.08 12.91 -9.12
CA LYS A 103 -1.04 11.82 -9.07
C LYS A 103 -0.44 10.58 -9.71
N VAL A 104 -0.93 9.42 -9.27
CA VAL A 104 -0.73 8.16 -9.98
C VAL A 104 -1.98 7.86 -10.79
N THR A 105 -1.81 7.39 -12.02
CA THR A 105 -2.92 6.96 -12.88
C THR A 105 -2.81 5.47 -13.12
N VAL A 106 -3.88 4.74 -12.82
CA VAL A 106 -4.02 3.33 -13.14
C VAL A 106 -4.95 3.19 -14.32
N THR A 107 -4.47 2.55 -15.39
CA THR A 107 -5.26 2.27 -16.58
C THR A 107 -5.44 0.77 -16.72
N ILE A 108 -6.68 0.31 -16.85
CA ILE A 108 -7.02 -1.08 -17.16
C ILE A 108 -7.89 -1.06 -18.40
N ASP A 109 -7.34 -1.60 -19.49
CA ASP A 109 -7.92 -1.50 -20.83
C ASP A 109 -8.23 -0.02 -21.18
N ASN A 110 -9.52 0.39 -21.16
CA ASN A 110 -9.96 1.75 -21.48
C ASN A 110 -10.45 2.54 -20.25
N LYS A 111 -10.28 2.00 -19.04
CA LYS A 111 -10.73 2.63 -17.78
C LYS A 111 -9.56 3.23 -17.04
N ASN A 112 -9.71 4.46 -16.56
CA ASN A 112 -8.71 5.19 -15.80
C ASN A 112 -9.17 5.44 -14.37
N PHE A 113 -8.25 5.27 -13.42
CA PHE A 113 -8.46 5.54 -12.00
C PHE A 113 -7.36 6.45 -11.49
N THR A 114 -7.73 7.49 -10.75
CA THR A 114 -6.77 8.45 -10.21
C THR A 114 -6.45 8.10 -8.76
N MET A 115 -5.17 8.11 -8.43
CA MET A 115 -4.68 7.84 -7.09
C MET A 115 -3.95 9.07 -6.53
N PHE A 116 -4.26 9.43 -5.28
CA PHE A 116 -3.49 10.44 -4.56
C PHE A 116 -2.19 9.83 -4.04
N THR A 117 -1.15 10.65 -3.94
CA THR A 117 0.20 10.21 -3.55
C THR A 117 0.54 10.68 -2.14
N LYS A 118 1.29 9.85 -1.41
CA LYS A 118 1.97 10.22 -0.17
C LYS A 118 3.29 9.46 -0.10
N ASP A 119 4.40 10.21 -0.09
CA ASP A 119 5.76 9.68 -0.11
C ASP A 119 5.97 8.71 -1.29
N LYS A 120 6.03 7.40 -0.99
CA LYS A 120 6.24 6.32 -1.96
C LYS A 120 4.97 5.54 -2.28
N ALA A 121 3.85 5.86 -1.68
CA ALA A 121 2.60 5.12 -1.83
C ALA A 121 1.50 5.98 -2.46
N ALA A 122 0.58 5.31 -3.16
CA ALA A 122 -0.61 5.94 -3.72
C ALA A 122 -1.84 5.07 -3.49
N TRP A 123 -2.98 5.71 -3.26
CA TRP A 123 -4.30 5.10 -3.03
C TRP A 123 -5.33 5.78 -3.91
N VAL A 124 -6.42 5.08 -4.25
CA VAL A 124 -7.52 5.65 -5.05
C VAL A 124 -8.01 6.95 -4.40
N GLU A 125 -8.10 8.02 -5.19
CA GLU A 125 -8.47 9.35 -4.70
C GLU A 125 -9.92 9.40 -4.20
N ASN A 126 -10.82 8.76 -4.94
CA ASN A 126 -12.19 8.57 -4.50
C ASN A 126 -12.37 7.11 -4.06
N ALA A 127 -12.47 6.86 -2.75
CA ALA A 127 -12.66 5.51 -2.21
C ALA A 127 -13.92 4.81 -2.77
N ALA A 128 -14.93 5.55 -3.24
CA ALA A 128 -16.11 4.98 -3.89
C ALA A 128 -15.80 4.31 -5.25
N GLU A 129 -14.64 4.60 -5.86
CA GLU A 129 -14.17 3.97 -7.10
C GLU A 129 -13.38 2.68 -6.86
N GLU A 130 -12.99 2.36 -5.62
CA GLU A 130 -12.24 1.14 -5.30
C GLU A 130 -12.95 -0.15 -5.78
N PRO A 131 -14.27 -0.32 -5.58
CA PRO A 131 -14.97 -1.49 -6.11
C PRO A 131 -14.92 -1.56 -7.64
N ALA A 132 -15.00 -0.42 -8.32
CA ALA A 132 -14.94 -0.35 -9.78
C ALA A 132 -13.53 -0.69 -10.31
N LEU A 133 -12.48 -0.23 -9.61
CA LEU A 133 -11.10 -0.60 -9.92
C LEU A 133 -10.88 -2.10 -9.73
N VAL A 134 -11.27 -2.68 -8.58
CA VAL A 134 -11.12 -4.12 -8.34
C VAL A 134 -11.92 -4.96 -9.33
N ALA A 135 -13.14 -4.53 -9.69
CA ALA A 135 -13.93 -5.18 -10.73
C ALA A 135 -13.20 -5.14 -12.09
N ALA A 136 -12.65 -3.99 -12.47
CA ALA A 136 -11.86 -3.87 -13.70
C ALA A 136 -10.62 -4.76 -13.67
N MET A 137 -9.93 -4.87 -12.53
CA MET A 137 -8.78 -5.77 -12.39
C MET A 137 -9.18 -7.25 -12.56
N ARG A 138 -10.34 -7.66 -12.03
CA ARG A 138 -10.83 -9.04 -12.14
C ARG A 138 -11.17 -9.46 -13.57
N THR A 139 -11.61 -8.51 -14.40
CA THR A 139 -12.04 -8.78 -15.79
C THR A 139 -11.00 -8.42 -16.84
N GLY A 140 -10.10 -7.49 -16.54
CA GLY A 140 -9.08 -6.99 -17.44
C GLY A 140 -7.91 -7.96 -17.62
N GLN A 141 -7.08 -7.70 -18.64
CA GLN A 141 -5.91 -8.53 -18.93
C GLN A 141 -4.59 -7.84 -18.59
N LYS A 142 -4.51 -6.54 -18.85
CA LYS A 142 -3.32 -5.72 -18.64
C LYS A 142 -3.70 -4.46 -17.86
N MET A 143 -2.81 -4.07 -16.96
CA MET A 143 -2.91 -2.84 -16.20
C MET A 143 -1.62 -2.04 -16.41
N SER A 144 -1.73 -0.73 -16.60
CA SER A 144 -0.60 0.19 -16.53
C SER A 144 -0.73 1.12 -15.33
N VAL A 145 0.41 1.48 -14.74
CA VAL A 145 0.49 2.44 -13.63
C VAL A 145 1.50 3.51 -14.02
N SER A 146 1.04 4.75 -14.12
CA SER A 146 1.88 5.90 -14.45
C SER A 146 2.07 6.79 -13.23
N ALA A 147 3.31 7.24 -13.00
CA ALA A 147 3.72 8.03 -11.86
C ALA A 147 4.80 9.04 -12.24
N VAL A 148 5.06 10.02 -11.37
CA VAL A 148 6.17 10.98 -11.53
C VAL A 148 7.03 10.95 -10.27
N SER A 149 8.32 10.67 -10.44
CA SER A 149 9.27 10.67 -9.34
C SER A 149 9.50 12.09 -8.81
N GLY A 150 9.97 12.21 -7.57
CA GLY A 150 10.35 13.50 -6.98
C GLY A 150 11.44 14.25 -7.75
N ARG A 151 12.17 13.56 -8.64
CA ARG A 151 13.15 14.16 -9.57
C ARG A 151 12.54 14.63 -10.88
N GLY A 152 11.21 14.52 -11.05
CA GLY A 152 10.48 14.88 -12.28
C GLY A 152 10.49 13.81 -13.37
N THR A 153 11.04 12.61 -13.11
CA THR A 153 11.03 11.51 -14.09
C THR A 153 9.62 10.92 -14.19
N LYS A 154 9.02 10.95 -15.38
CA LYS A 154 7.80 10.20 -15.67
C LYS A 154 8.14 8.72 -15.78
N THR A 155 7.46 7.89 -15.01
CA THR A 155 7.64 6.43 -15.05
C THR A 155 6.34 5.72 -15.36
N SER A 156 6.42 4.57 -16.02
CA SER A 156 5.28 3.72 -16.32
C SER A 156 5.60 2.26 -16.03
N TYR A 157 4.60 1.52 -15.58
CA TYR A 157 4.71 0.13 -15.16
C TYR A 157 3.58 -0.68 -15.75
N ALA A 158 3.88 -1.75 -16.49
CA ALA A 158 2.85 -2.69 -16.93
C ALA A 158 2.75 -3.88 -15.98
N TYR A 159 1.53 -4.36 -15.75
CA TYR A 159 1.23 -5.53 -14.92
C TYR A 159 0.34 -6.50 -15.68
N SER A 160 0.57 -7.79 -15.47
CA SER A 160 -0.36 -8.84 -15.86
C SER A 160 -1.47 -8.99 -14.82
N LEU A 161 -2.72 -9.01 -15.25
CA LEU A 161 -3.86 -9.28 -14.36
C LEU A 161 -4.18 -10.78 -14.24
N GLN A 162 -3.41 -11.65 -14.90
CA GLN A 162 -3.61 -13.10 -14.80
C GLN A 162 -3.43 -13.59 -13.36
N GLY A 163 -4.47 -14.24 -12.85
CA GLY A 163 -4.48 -14.85 -11.52
C GLY A 163 -5.03 -13.96 -10.40
N ILE A 164 -5.31 -12.68 -10.65
CA ILE A 164 -5.79 -11.77 -9.59
C ILE A 164 -7.11 -12.23 -8.98
N SER A 165 -8.07 -12.69 -9.78
CA SER A 165 -9.37 -13.15 -9.29
C SER A 165 -9.24 -14.33 -8.33
N ALA A 166 -8.32 -15.25 -8.61
CA ALA A 166 -8.03 -16.39 -7.74
C ALA A 166 -7.28 -15.96 -6.48
N ALA A 167 -6.32 -15.04 -6.60
CA ALA A 167 -5.60 -14.49 -5.46
C ALA A 167 -6.53 -13.73 -4.51
N LEU A 168 -7.43 -12.89 -5.03
CA LEU A 168 -8.40 -12.16 -4.22
C LEU A 168 -9.35 -13.14 -3.51
N LYS A 169 -9.83 -14.16 -4.21
CA LYS A 169 -10.64 -15.23 -3.61
C LYS A 169 -9.91 -15.95 -2.49
N GLN A 170 -8.60 -16.18 -2.62
CA GLN A 170 -7.78 -16.82 -1.58
C GLN A 170 -7.72 -15.99 -0.29
N VAL A 171 -7.76 -14.66 -0.40
CA VAL A 171 -7.71 -13.77 0.78
C VAL A 171 -9.09 -13.42 1.34
N GLU A 172 -10.20 -13.62 0.61
CA GLU A 172 -11.57 -13.33 1.07
C GLU A 172 -11.92 -13.96 2.43
N SER A 173 -11.41 -15.16 2.70
CA SER A 173 -11.67 -15.91 3.93
C SER A 173 -10.65 -15.63 5.05
N CYS A 174 -9.72 -14.70 4.85
CA CYS A 174 -8.73 -14.34 5.84
C CYS A 174 -9.38 -13.63 7.04
N LYS A 175 -9.11 -14.15 8.23
CA LYS A 175 -9.62 -13.66 9.51
C LYS A 175 -8.47 -13.35 10.47
#